data_AF-A0A2R2W6J9-F1
#
_entry.id   AF-A0A2R2W6J9-F1
#
_cell.length_a   1.000
_cell.length_b   1.000
_cell.length_c   1.000
_cell.angle_alpha   90.00
_cell.angle_beta   90.00
_cell.angle_gamma   90.00
#
_symmetry.space_group_name_H-M   'P 1'
#
loop_
_entity.id
_entity.type
_entity.pdbx_description
1 polymer ?
#
loop_
_entity_poly.entity_id
_entity_poly.type
_entity_poly.pdbx_seq_one_letter_code
_entity_poly.pdbx_strand_id
1 'polypeptide(L)'
;MASLRSLIEGFITSAATDVVNLTRWTTGAKDGSNLNALNTTDKTSLPAAINAVLVIAQNAQNAAGAAIDDASTSTSKTWSSSKTNSSIQAAVAAVVNSSPATLDTLAEFATALNNDPNFATTMMTMLGNRVRVDDVQAFSAAQKAQGLSNLGAVAAADIGDTTSSLVAVYNAAKSA
;
A
#
# COMPACT_ATOMS: atom_id res chain seq x y z
N MET A 1 80.66 34.02 31.25
CA MET A 1 81.01 33.50 29.91
C MET A 1 80.73 32.01 29.90
N ALA A 2 80.06 31.48 28.87
CA ALA A 2 79.85 30.03 28.77
C ALA A 2 81.21 29.31 28.71
N SER A 3 81.35 28.20 29.42
CA SER A 3 82.57 27.38 29.32
C SER A 3 82.62 26.70 27.94
N LEU A 4 83.82 26.42 27.44
CA LEU A 4 84.01 25.65 26.21
C LEU A 4 83.22 24.33 26.24
N ARG A 5 83.18 23.68 27.40
CA ARG A 5 82.39 22.47 27.65
C ARG A 5 80.88 22.70 27.41
N SER A 6 80.32 23.77 27.95
CA SER A 6 78.90 24.10 27.80
C SER A 6 78.53 24.44 26.35
N LEU A 7 79.41 25.11 25.62
CA LEU A 7 79.21 25.40 24.20
C LEU A 7 79.23 24.13 23.35
N ILE A 8 80.15 23.20 23.64
CA ILE A 8 80.24 21.92 22.95
C ILE A 8 79.00 21.06 23.24
N GLU A 9 78.55 20.99 24.49
CA GLU A 9 77.34 20.23 24.86
C GLU A 9 76.07 20.78 24.21
N GLY A 10 75.93 22.11 24.15
CA GLY A 10 74.82 22.76 23.45
C GLY A 10 74.82 22.46 21.95
N PHE A 11 76.00 22.54 21.31
CA PHE A 11 76.15 22.20 19.89
C PHE A 11 75.79 20.74 19.62
N ILE A 12 76.32 19.80 20.41
CA ILE A 12 76.04 18.36 20.27
C ILE A 12 74.54 18.09 20.42
N THR A 13 73.89 18.73 21.40
CA THR A 13 72.44 18.55 21.65
C THR A 13 71.60 19.08 20.49
N SER A 14 71.94 20.25 19.95
CA SER A 14 71.26 20.82 18.79
C SER A 14 71.44 19.94 17.56
N ALA A 15 72.68 19.54 17.26
CA ALA A 15 73.00 18.69 16.12
C ALA A 15 72.30 17.32 16.21
N ALA A 16 72.26 16.71 17.40
CA ALA A 16 71.55 15.46 17.62
C ALA A 16 70.04 15.59 17.39
N THR A 17 69.44 16.70 17.85
CA THR A 17 68.01 16.99 17.64
C THR A 17 67.71 17.15 16.15
N ASP A 18 68.55 17.86 15.41
CA ASP A 18 68.40 18.04 13.96
C ASP A 18 68.53 16.72 13.19
N VAL A 19 69.47 15.86 13.59
CA VAL A 19 69.63 14.52 12.99
C VAL A 19 68.42 13.63 13.25
N VAL A 20 67.85 13.66 14.45
CA VAL A 20 66.62 12.93 14.78
C VAL A 20 65.45 13.43 13.94
N ASN A 21 65.27 14.75 13.84
CA ASN A 21 64.24 15.34 13.00
C ASN A 21 64.43 15.00 11.52
N LEU A 22 65.67 15.01 11.02
CA LEU A 22 65.99 14.60 9.66
C LEU A 22 65.73 13.11 9.42
N THR A 23 66.03 12.25 10.39
CA THR A 23 65.78 10.80 10.30
C THR A 23 64.29 10.52 10.30
N ARG A 24 63.54 11.20 11.18
CA ARG A 24 62.07 11.20 11.18
C ARG A 24 61.54 11.71 9.84
N TRP A 25 62.15 12.75 9.29
CA TRP A 25 61.92 13.19 7.93
C TRP A 25 62.15 11.95 7.01
N THR A 26 63.37 11.46 6.80
CA THR A 26 63.68 10.48 5.74
C THR A 26 62.97 9.13 5.85
N THR A 27 62.55 8.72 7.04
CA THR A 27 61.84 7.44 7.30
C THR A 27 60.31 7.55 7.33
N GLY A 28 59.75 8.69 6.92
CA GLY A 28 58.28 8.85 6.76
C GLY A 28 57.55 9.42 7.98
N ALA A 29 58.26 9.82 9.03
CA ALA A 29 57.72 10.51 10.21
C ALA A 29 57.97 12.04 10.18
N LYS A 30 57.98 12.64 8.98
CA LYS A 30 58.42 14.03 8.73
C LYS A 30 57.63 15.11 9.46
N ASP A 31 56.41 14.80 9.91
CA ASP A 31 55.48 15.85 10.33
C ASP A 31 54.56 15.45 11.49
N GLY A 32 54.95 14.47 12.31
CA GLY A 32 54.08 13.96 13.39
C GLY A 32 52.81 13.22 12.91
N SER A 33 52.58 13.15 11.61
CA SER A 33 51.55 12.32 10.99
C SER A 33 52.00 10.87 11.03
N ASN A 34 51.62 10.20 12.10
CA ASN A 34 51.70 8.76 12.25
C ASN A 34 50.98 8.09 11.06
N LEU A 35 51.69 7.78 9.97
CA LEU A 35 51.17 7.03 8.82
C LEU A 35 50.56 5.69 9.27
N ASN A 36 51.04 5.14 10.40
CA ASN A 36 50.51 3.93 11.02
C ASN A 36 49.14 4.14 11.69
N ALA A 37 48.75 5.38 12.00
CA ALA A 37 47.41 5.73 12.46
C ALA A 37 46.40 5.95 11.33
N LEU A 38 46.84 6.01 10.06
CA LEU A 38 45.92 6.10 8.94
C LEU A 38 45.17 4.77 8.77
N ASN A 39 43.85 4.82 8.72
CA ASN A 39 42.99 3.66 8.48
C ASN A 39 42.92 3.31 6.97
N THR A 40 44.07 3.02 6.39
CA THR A 40 44.21 2.64 4.97
C THR A 40 45.16 1.45 4.84
N THR A 41 45.03 0.69 3.75
CA THR A 41 45.78 -0.54 3.52
C THR A 41 47.24 -0.28 3.13
N ASP A 42 47.53 0.83 2.45
CA ASP A 42 48.91 1.24 2.08
C ASP A 42 49.37 2.45 2.88
N LYS A 43 50.43 2.28 3.67
CA LYS A 43 50.97 3.29 4.60
C LYS A 43 52.41 3.70 4.24
N THR A 44 52.90 3.31 3.07
CA THR A 44 54.29 3.56 2.65
C THR A 44 54.57 5.05 2.40
N SER A 45 53.53 5.83 2.07
CA SER A 45 53.59 7.29 1.88
C SER A 45 52.17 7.89 1.90
N LEU A 46 52.05 9.22 2.06
CA LEU A 46 50.75 9.90 1.93
C LEU A 46 50.11 9.71 0.53
N PRO A 47 50.84 9.82 -0.60
CA PRO A 47 50.26 9.52 -1.91
C PRO A 47 49.76 8.08 -2.02
N ALA A 48 50.48 7.11 -1.47
CA ALA A 48 50.07 5.71 -1.47
C ALA A 48 48.79 5.49 -0.64
N ALA A 49 48.73 6.10 0.55
CA ALA A 49 47.54 6.12 1.39
C ALA A 49 46.32 6.73 0.69
N ILE A 50 46.51 7.85 -0.01
CA ILE A 50 45.47 8.54 -0.79
C ILE A 50 44.99 7.66 -1.95
N ASN A 51 45.93 7.05 -2.69
CA ASN A 51 45.59 6.15 -3.79
C ASN A 51 44.82 4.92 -3.31
N ALA A 52 45.18 4.36 -2.15
CA ALA A 52 44.44 3.25 -1.54
C ALA A 52 42.99 3.66 -1.19
N VAL A 53 42.77 4.87 -0.65
CA VAL A 53 41.43 5.41 -0.40
C VAL A 53 40.66 5.64 -1.70
N LEU A 54 41.32 6.16 -2.75
CA LEU A 54 40.71 6.35 -4.07
C LEU A 54 40.21 5.03 -4.65
N VAL A 55 41.01 3.96 -4.57
CA VAL A 55 40.63 2.63 -5.02
C VAL A 55 39.45 2.09 -4.20
N ILE A 56 39.44 2.28 -2.89
CA ILE A 56 38.29 1.87 -2.05
C ILE A 56 37.03 2.66 -2.43
N ALA A 57 37.12 3.96 -2.68
CA ALA A 57 35.98 4.78 -3.10
C ALA A 57 35.46 4.41 -4.49
N GLN A 58 36.35 4.07 -5.42
CA GLN A 58 35.99 3.53 -6.74
C GLN A 58 35.36 2.15 -6.59
N ASN A 59 35.94 1.29 -5.75
CA ASN A 59 35.39 -0.02 -5.46
C ASN A 59 34.05 0.10 -4.74
N ALA A 60 33.82 1.04 -3.82
CA ALA A 60 32.50 1.25 -3.19
C ALA A 60 31.45 1.73 -4.20
N GLN A 61 31.86 2.52 -5.20
CA GLN A 61 31.01 2.85 -6.35
C GLN A 61 30.74 1.63 -7.24
N ASN A 62 31.67 0.68 -7.29
CA ASN A 62 31.60 -0.53 -8.12
C ASN A 62 31.12 -1.80 -7.37
N ALA A 63 31.04 -1.77 -6.03
CA ALA A 63 30.88 -2.94 -5.17
C ALA A 63 29.40 -3.14 -4.83
N ALA A 64 28.85 -4.16 -5.45
CA ALA A 64 27.87 -5.11 -4.91
C ALA A 64 26.53 -4.60 -4.35
N GLY A 65 26.22 -3.31 -4.42
CA GLY A 65 24.86 -2.89 -4.74
C GLY A 65 24.81 -2.79 -6.25
N ALA A 66 24.15 -3.72 -6.94
CA ALA A 66 23.93 -3.63 -8.38
C ALA A 66 23.55 -2.18 -8.70
N ALA A 67 24.32 -1.48 -9.54
CA ALA A 67 24.16 -0.04 -9.68
C ALA A 67 22.66 0.27 -9.93
N ILE A 68 22.10 1.21 -9.15
CA ILE A 68 20.68 1.55 -9.29
C ILE A 68 20.49 2.16 -10.67
N ASP A 69 19.73 1.48 -11.51
CA ASP A 69 19.44 1.91 -12.88
C ASP A 69 17.97 1.62 -13.18
N ASP A 70 17.16 2.68 -13.24
CA ASP A 70 15.73 2.59 -13.50
C ASP A 70 15.39 2.57 -15.01
N ALA A 71 16.39 2.70 -15.88
CA ALA A 71 16.23 2.77 -17.33
C ALA A 71 16.20 1.39 -18.00
N SER A 72 16.90 0.39 -17.44
CA SER A 72 17.04 -0.93 -18.07
C SER A 72 16.92 -2.09 -17.07
N THR A 73 16.37 -3.22 -17.51
CA THR A 73 16.45 -4.48 -16.77
C THR A 73 17.77 -5.17 -17.08
N SER A 74 18.52 -5.56 -16.05
CA SER A 74 19.81 -6.23 -16.20
C SER A 74 20.09 -7.14 -15.02
N THR A 75 20.84 -8.21 -15.23
CA THR A 75 21.29 -9.12 -14.16
C THR A 75 22.40 -8.51 -13.28
N SER A 76 22.96 -7.37 -13.69
CA SER A 76 24.00 -6.64 -12.97
C SER A 76 23.54 -5.31 -12.37
N LYS A 77 22.24 -4.98 -12.50
CA LYS A 77 21.62 -3.73 -12.03
C LYS A 77 20.41 -4.05 -11.14
N THR A 78 20.09 -3.14 -10.22
CA THR A 78 18.84 -3.21 -9.43
C THR A 78 18.01 -1.97 -9.71
N TRP A 79 16.70 -2.08 -9.59
CA TRP A 79 15.81 -0.91 -9.59
C TRP A 79 15.80 -0.22 -8.24
N SER A 80 15.52 1.08 -8.27
CA SER A 80 15.22 1.85 -7.06
C SER A 80 13.92 1.36 -6.41
N SER A 81 13.73 1.69 -5.13
CA SER A 81 12.46 1.43 -4.43
C SER A 81 11.30 2.18 -5.10
N SER A 82 11.54 3.40 -5.60
CA SER A 82 10.56 4.21 -6.33
C SER A 82 10.14 3.56 -7.65
N LYS A 83 11.09 3.05 -8.44
CA LYS A 83 10.80 2.34 -9.70
C LYS A 83 10.09 1.02 -9.45
N THR A 84 10.50 0.28 -8.43
CA THR A 84 9.84 -0.97 -8.03
C THR A 84 8.39 -0.69 -7.62
N ASN A 85 8.15 0.29 -6.74
CA ASN A 85 6.81 0.67 -6.31
C ASN A 85 5.94 1.15 -7.49
N SER A 86 6.46 2.01 -8.36
CA SER A 86 5.70 2.45 -9.55
C SER A 86 5.41 1.31 -10.53
N SER A 87 6.33 0.37 -10.72
CA SER A 87 6.12 -0.80 -11.56
C SER A 87 5.08 -1.76 -10.97
N ILE A 88 5.07 -1.95 -9.64
CA ILE A 88 4.03 -2.71 -8.94
C ILE A 88 2.68 -2.02 -9.08
N GLN A 89 2.60 -0.70 -8.86
CA GLN A 89 1.36 0.04 -9.04
C GLN A 89 0.85 -0.03 -10.47
N ALA A 90 1.73 0.08 -11.46
CA ALA A 90 1.40 -0.08 -12.87
C ALA A 90 0.91 -1.51 -13.18
N ALA A 91 1.53 -2.54 -12.60
CA ALA A 91 1.09 -3.92 -12.74
C ALA A 91 -0.27 -4.17 -12.07
N VAL A 92 -0.51 -3.61 -10.88
CA VAL A 92 -1.82 -3.66 -10.21
C VAL A 92 -2.88 -2.95 -11.05
N ALA A 93 -2.59 -1.75 -11.54
CA ALA A 93 -3.47 -1.02 -12.44
C ALA A 93 -3.71 -1.82 -13.73
N ALA A 94 -2.68 -2.46 -14.29
CA ALA A 94 -2.82 -3.33 -15.44
C ALA A 94 -3.64 -4.58 -15.12
N VAL A 95 -3.55 -5.18 -13.94
CA VAL A 95 -4.41 -6.31 -13.54
C VAL A 95 -5.85 -5.87 -13.29
N VAL A 96 -6.05 -4.67 -12.73
CA VAL A 96 -7.37 -4.07 -12.54
C VAL A 96 -8.00 -3.67 -13.88
N ASN A 97 -7.23 -3.10 -14.80
CA ASN A 97 -7.69 -2.62 -16.10
C ASN A 97 -7.68 -3.68 -17.21
N SER A 98 -6.81 -4.70 -17.09
CA SER A 98 -6.79 -5.90 -17.95
C SER A 98 -7.55 -7.04 -17.32
N SER A 99 -8.17 -6.83 -16.14
CA SER A 99 -9.31 -7.66 -15.78
C SER A 99 -10.28 -7.47 -16.94
N PRO A 100 -10.59 -8.55 -17.66
CA PRO A 100 -11.52 -8.50 -18.78
C PRO A 100 -12.85 -7.91 -18.31
N ALA A 101 -13.83 -7.78 -19.20
CA ALA A 101 -15.22 -7.37 -18.92
C ALA A 101 -15.84 -7.95 -17.63
N THR A 102 -15.22 -8.95 -16.99
CA THR A 102 -15.36 -9.41 -15.60
C THR A 102 -15.19 -8.39 -14.45
N LEU A 103 -14.35 -7.34 -14.50
CA LEU A 103 -14.39 -6.31 -13.43
C LEU A 103 -15.51 -5.29 -13.68
N ASP A 104 -15.81 -5.02 -14.96
CA ASP A 104 -17.12 -4.50 -15.36
C ASP A 104 -18.20 -5.42 -14.81
N THR A 105 -18.11 -6.75 -14.90
CA THR A 105 -19.19 -7.61 -14.39
C THR A 105 -19.45 -7.47 -12.90
N LEU A 106 -18.48 -7.15 -12.05
CA LEU A 106 -18.77 -6.92 -10.63
C LEU A 106 -19.39 -5.53 -10.38
N ALA A 107 -18.95 -4.50 -11.09
CA ALA A 107 -19.52 -3.16 -11.02
C ALA A 107 -20.89 -3.06 -11.72
N GLU A 108 -21.03 -3.69 -12.89
CA GLU A 108 -22.26 -3.94 -13.64
C GLU A 108 -23.20 -4.83 -12.85
N PHE A 109 -22.72 -5.87 -12.15
CA PHE A 109 -23.58 -6.68 -11.27
C PHE A 109 -24.06 -5.86 -10.09
N ALA A 110 -23.18 -5.13 -9.40
CA ALA A 110 -23.59 -4.22 -8.33
C ALA A 110 -24.60 -3.19 -8.85
N THR A 111 -24.35 -2.59 -10.02
CA THR A 111 -25.25 -1.64 -10.68
C THR A 111 -26.58 -2.28 -11.11
N ALA A 112 -26.56 -3.51 -11.62
CA ALA A 112 -27.76 -4.29 -11.97
C ALA A 112 -28.59 -4.65 -10.73
N LEU A 113 -27.93 -4.79 -9.58
CA LEU A 113 -28.56 -4.89 -8.26
C LEU A 113 -28.82 -3.52 -7.62
N ASN A 114 -28.75 -2.43 -8.40
CA ASN A 114 -28.98 -1.05 -7.98
C ASN A 114 -28.10 -0.57 -6.81
N ASN A 115 -26.90 -1.13 -6.69
CA ASN A 115 -25.96 -0.89 -5.59
C ASN A 115 -26.59 -1.07 -4.19
N ASP A 116 -27.53 -2.01 -4.05
CA ASP A 116 -28.24 -2.24 -2.80
C ASP A 116 -27.42 -3.13 -1.83
N PRO A 117 -26.89 -2.59 -0.71
CA PRO A 117 -26.13 -3.37 0.26
C PRO A 117 -26.99 -4.41 0.99
N ASN A 118 -28.31 -4.27 0.97
CA ASN A 118 -29.27 -5.16 1.61
C ASN A 118 -30.16 -5.87 0.56
N PHE A 119 -29.65 -6.10 -0.64
CA PHE A 119 -30.40 -6.67 -1.77
C PHE A 119 -31.33 -7.83 -1.39
N ALA A 120 -30.81 -8.81 -0.61
CA ALA A 120 -31.61 -9.95 -0.16
C ALA A 120 -32.81 -9.54 0.71
N THR A 121 -32.60 -8.61 1.66
CA THR A 121 -33.66 -8.08 2.52
C THR A 121 -34.68 -7.27 1.73
N THR A 122 -34.23 -6.45 0.78
CA THR A 122 -35.10 -5.69 -0.12
C THR A 122 -35.98 -6.64 -0.94
N MET A 123 -35.39 -7.68 -1.54
CA MET A 123 -36.14 -8.68 -2.30
C MET A 123 -37.13 -9.45 -1.43
N MET A 124 -36.73 -9.88 -0.23
CA MET A 124 -37.63 -10.55 0.72
C MET A 124 -38.80 -9.65 1.14
N THR A 125 -38.56 -8.34 1.33
CA THR A 125 -39.61 -7.38 1.68
C THR A 125 -40.59 -7.18 0.51
N MET A 126 -40.08 -7.03 -0.71
CA MET A 126 -40.89 -6.92 -1.92
C MET A 126 -41.75 -8.16 -2.16
N LEU A 127 -41.18 -9.34 -1.96
CA LEU A 127 -41.90 -10.62 -2.04
C LEU A 127 -42.92 -10.77 -0.90
N GLY A 128 -42.59 -10.34 0.32
CA GLY A 128 -43.50 -10.36 1.46
C GLY A 128 -44.75 -9.49 1.27
N ASN A 129 -44.68 -8.46 0.42
CA ASN A 129 -45.83 -7.64 0.03
C ASN A 129 -46.73 -8.28 -1.04
N ARG A 130 -46.34 -9.43 -1.62
CA ARG A 130 -47.18 -10.18 -2.56
C ARG A 130 -48.07 -11.16 -1.81
N VAL A 131 -49.33 -11.22 -2.23
CA VAL A 131 -50.32 -12.18 -1.70
C VAL A 131 -49.92 -13.60 -2.13
N ARG A 132 -49.76 -14.49 -1.16
CA ARG A 132 -49.52 -15.92 -1.31
C ARG A 132 -50.83 -16.67 -1.52
N VAL A 133 -50.73 -17.80 -2.22
CA VAL A 133 -51.87 -18.69 -2.50
C VAL A 133 -51.86 -19.95 -1.65
N ASP A 134 -50.71 -20.27 -1.04
CA ASP A 134 -50.46 -21.49 -0.31
C ASP A 134 -50.65 -21.35 1.21
N ASP A 135 -50.72 -20.12 1.72
CA ASP A 135 -50.89 -19.85 3.15
C ASP A 135 -51.52 -18.47 3.41
N VAL A 136 -52.10 -18.31 4.60
CA VAL A 136 -52.68 -17.04 5.05
C VAL A 136 -51.56 -16.05 5.40
N GLN A 137 -51.58 -14.86 4.79
CA GLN A 137 -50.67 -13.77 5.14
C GLN A 137 -51.36 -12.67 5.96
N ALA A 138 -50.65 -12.21 7.00
CA ALA A 138 -51.07 -11.10 7.82
C ALA A 138 -50.65 -9.76 7.18
N PHE A 139 -51.56 -9.16 6.42
CA PHE A 139 -51.44 -7.76 5.96
C PHE A 139 -52.14 -6.80 6.92
N SER A 140 -51.58 -5.60 7.08
CA SER A 140 -52.26 -4.49 7.74
C SER A 140 -53.53 -4.09 6.98
N ALA A 141 -54.46 -3.40 7.65
CA ALA A 141 -55.69 -2.92 7.01
C ALA A 141 -55.40 -2.01 5.80
N ALA A 142 -54.36 -1.16 5.88
CA ALA A 142 -53.96 -0.29 4.79
C ALA A 142 -53.41 -1.08 3.58
N GLN A 143 -52.59 -2.10 3.82
CA GLN A 143 -52.08 -2.99 2.77
C GLN A 143 -53.21 -3.77 2.09
N LYS A 144 -54.20 -4.26 2.86
CA LYS A 144 -55.40 -4.92 2.30
C LYS A 144 -56.20 -3.97 1.42
N ALA A 145 -56.47 -2.75 1.89
CA ALA A 145 -57.21 -1.75 1.12
C ALA A 145 -56.49 -1.39 -0.19
N GLN A 146 -55.17 -1.17 -0.15
CA GLN A 146 -54.39 -0.90 -1.36
C GLN A 146 -54.38 -2.10 -2.31
N GLY A 147 -54.25 -3.33 -1.79
CA GLY A 147 -54.29 -4.55 -2.59
C GLY A 147 -55.62 -4.74 -3.30
N LEU A 148 -56.75 -4.53 -2.60
CA LEU A 148 -58.09 -4.57 -3.18
C LEU A 148 -58.26 -3.50 -4.27
N SER A 149 -57.83 -2.27 -4.00
CA SER A 149 -57.84 -1.16 -4.97
C SER A 149 -57.06 -1.49 -6.25
N ASN A 150 -55.84 -2.03 -6.11
CA ASN A 150 -55.00 -2.42 -7.25
C ASN A 150 -55.66 -3.51 -8.13
N LEU A 151 -56.46 -4.39 -7.53
CA LEU A 151 -57.17 -5.46 -8.23
C LEU A 151 -58.54 -5.01 -8.78
N GLY A 152 -59.00 -3.81 -8.44
CA GLY A 152 -60.38 -3.38 -8.70
C GLY A 152 -61.41 -4.23 -7.96
N ALA A 153 -61.02 -4.85 -6.84
CA ALA A 153 -61.88 -5.68 -6.02
C ALA A 153 -62.47 -4.88 -4.85
N VAL A 154 -63.62 -5.31 -4.35
CA VAL A 154 -64.27 -4.77 -3.14
C VAL A 154 -64.10 -5.75 -1.99
N ALA A 155 -64.08 -5.26 -0.74
CA ALA A 155 -63.96 -6.15 0.40
C ALA A 155 -65.24 -6.97 0.56
N ALA A 156 -65.15 -8.18 1.14
CA ALA A 156 -66.32 -9.01 1.41
C ALA A 156 -67.38 -8.30 2.29
N ALA A 157 -66.95 -7.36 3.14
CA ALA A 157 -67.85 -6.54 3.94
C ALA A 157 -68.67 -5.54 3.08
N ASP A 158 -68.15 -5.13 1.93
CA ASP A 158 -68.79 -4.13 1.06
C ASP A 158 -69.89 -4.75 0.18
N ILE A 159 -69.78 -6.05 -0.14
CA ILE A 159 -70.76 -6.80 -0.95
C ILE A 159 -71.95 -7.35 -0.13
N GLY A 160 -71.91 -7.22 1.20
CA GLY A 160 -72.97 -7.72 2.08
C GLY A 160 -73.01 -9.26 2.22
N ASP A 161 -74.12 -9.79 2.73
CA ASP A 161 -74.31 -11.25 2.86
C ASP A 161 -74.54 -11.89 1.50
N THR A 162 -73.46 -12.42 0.93
CA THR A 162 -73.47 -13.14 -0.35
C THR A 162 -74.16 -14.51 -0.28
N THR A 163 -74.53 -14.99 0.91
CA THR A 163 -75.21 -16.28 1.10
C THR A 163 -76.71 -16.14 1.26
N SER A 164 -77.23 -14.92 1.44
CA SER A 164 -78.67 -14.68 1.58
C SER A 164 -79.40 -14.89 0.26
N SER A 165 -80.36 -15.83 0.23
CA SER A 165 -81.22 -16.03 -0.94
C SER A 165 -82.28 -14.94 -1.01
N LEU A 166 -82.09 -14.00 -1.93
CA LEU A 166 -83.06 -12.93 -2.20
C LEU A 166 -84.45 -13.48 -2.56
N VAL A 167 -84.50 -14.65 -3.22
CA VAL A 167 -85.75 -15.33 -3.55
C VAL A 167 -86.45 -15.84 -2.30
N ALA A 168 -85.71 -16.41 -1.35
CA ALA A 168 -86.29 -16.89 -0.09
C ALA A 168 -86.83 -15.73 0.75
N VAL A 169 -86.08 -14.63 0.85
CA VAL A 169 -86.51 -13.41 1.55
C VAL A 169 -87.78 -12.83 0.90
N TYR A 170 -87.83 -12.75 -0.42
CA TYR A 170 -89.00 -12.26 -1.16
C TYR A 170 -90.23 -13.15 -0.93
N ASN A 171 -90.07 -14.47 -1.03
CA ASN A 171 -91.18 -15.41 -0.86
C ASN A 171 -91.74 -15.38 0.57
N ALA A 172 -90.86 -15.31 1.58
CA ALA A 172 -91.27 -15.20 2.98
C ALA A 172 -92.06 -13.91 3.25
N ALA A 173 -91.61 -12.78 2.70
CA ALA A 173 -92.28 -11.50 2.83
C ALA A 173 -93.63 -11.45 2.08
N LYS A 174 -93.77 -12.18 0.96
CA LYS A 174 -95.02 -12.28 0.20
C LYS A 174 -96.09 -13.11 0.92
N SER A 175 -95.67 -14.10 1.72
CA SER A 175 -96.56 -14.97 2.49
C SER A 175 -96.93 -14.44 3.88
N ALA A 176 -96.25 -13.38 4.33
CA ALA A 176 -96.52 -12.67 5.59
C ALA A 176 -97.55 -11.56 5.37
#